data_AF-A0A7S4VED2-F1
#
_entry.id   AF-A0A7S4VED2-F1
#
_cell.length_a   1.000
_cell.length_b   1.000
_cell.length_c   1.000
_cell.angle_alpha   90.00
_cell.angle_beta   90.00
_cell.angle_gamma   90.00
#
_symmetry.space_group_name_H-M   'P 1'
#
loop_
_entity.id
_entity.type
_entity.pdbx_description
1 polymer ?
#
loop_
_entity_poly.entity_id
_entity_poly.type
_entity_poly.pdbx_seq_one_letter_code
_entity_poly.pdbx_strand_id
1 'polypeptide(L)'
;WLKFWAQGTEGPAKQPPMAGAPKARRAPLHRARRGTTAVPLLALACCAAPLVLSPLAARGWLGPAAAAKDGKESTAAAQGSEGALGRRELWRESAAASAAALWASSPGAAEAFRNDRILNAKKSYVPTIRAAYQKLEGLRDDLYLTVELDAGNADTRVQLPARPADWYSGKDSSLDGPLVLISDETGFGCQEFREKVDGGVALIPRGRCTFYEKLKNAQAAGAKAVIVYDQKMSKQPLETQGKSGAVRSKGIATRDPGDALYGGVAIVPVERGKTIMGVDKGEEKPTIDAAMIGLTNATVVVDAIKEGKKARVLDVKRFNFNDGIDRFIKKDLKKLLNEMEIYGNTMRVSKDDMGDPLLKSLKADRDAFAKAVRAKDYGEIQRTFAKWNENLDNLGKWDLTELF
;
A
#
# COMPACT_ATOMS: atom_id res chain seq x y z
N TRP A 1 16.61 -62.61 48.31
CA TRP A 1 15.67 -62.08 49.33
C TRP A 1 15.36 -60.65 48.90
N LEU A 2 14.19 -60.24 48.39
CA LEU A 2 12.85 -60.82 48.31
C LEU A 2 12.15 -60.17 47.08
N LYS A 3 11.34 -60.96 46.36
CA LYS A 3 10.46 -60.56 45.24
C LYS A 3 9.09 -60.11 45.79
N PHE A 4 8.41 -59.15 45.15
CA PHE A 4 6.95 -58.89 45.19
C PHE A 4 6.62 -58.03 43.93
N TRP A 5 5.94 -58.49 42.85
CA TRP A 5 4.47 -58.60 42.57
C TRP A 5 3.66 -57.36 43.00
N ALA A 6 2.78 -56.70 42.22
CA ALA A 6 1.82 -57.12 41.18
C ALA A 6 1.43 -55.91 40.26
N GLN A 7 1.23 -56.07 38.94
CA GLN A 7 -0.05 -56.26 38.20
C GLN A 7 -1.25 -55.35 38.58
N GLY A 8 -1.76 -54.61 37.59
CA GLY A 8 -3.06 -53.90 37.59
C GLY A 8 -3.34 -53.30 36.21
N THR A 9 -3.83 -54.11 35.25
CA THR A 9 -5.20 -54.10 34.68
C THR A 9 -5.55 -52.89 33.81
N GLU A 10 -5.53 -53.15 32.50
CA GLU A 10 -6.12 -52.36 31.43
C GLU A 10 -7.66 -52.32 31.56
N GLY A 11 -8.25 -51.15 31.35
CA GLY A 11 -9.69 -50.96 31.23
C GLY A 11 -10.03 -50.24 29.91
N PRO A 12 -10.99 -50.72 29.11
CA PRO A 12 -11.37 -50.09 27.84
C PRO A 12 -12.58 -49.15 28.02
N ALA A 13 -12.47 -47.90 27.59
CA ALA A 13 -13.58 -46.95 27.43
C ALA A 13 -13.05 -45.74 26.66
N LYS A 14 -13.69 -45.11 25.67
CA LYS A 14 -15.03 -45.18 25.06
C LYS A 14 -14.86 -44.53 23.68
N GLN A 15 -15.39 -45.13 22.62
CA GLN A 15 -15.52 -44.47 21.33
C GLN A 15 -16.54 -43.32 21.41
N PRO A 16 -16.25 -42.11 20.91
CA PRO A 16 -17.26 -41.08 20.73
C PRO A 16 -18.16 -41.37 19.51
N PRO A 17 -19.43 -40.96 19.54
CA PRO A 17 -20.38 -41.23 18.48
C PRO A 17 -20.06 -40.44 17.20
N MET A 18 -20.04 -41.14 16.07
CA MET A 18 -19.99 -40.57 14.73
C MET A 18 -21.27 -39.77 14.46
N ALA A 19 -21.14 -38.44 14.37
CA ALA A 19 -22.21 -37.55 13.97
C ALA A 19 -22.14 -37.24 12.47
N GLY A 20 -23.21 -37.60 11.75
CA GLY A 20 -23.77 -36.77 10.68
C GLY A 20 -23.13 -36.83 9.29
N ALA A 21 -23.63 -37.74 8.45
CA ALA A 21 -23.49 -37.65 6.99
C ALA A 21 -24.17 -36.37 6.44
N PRO A 22 -23.57 -35.66 5.47
CA PRO A 22 -24.15 -34.46 4.89
C PRO A 22 -25.28 -34.77 3.91
N LYS A 23 -26.44 -34.13 4.12
CA LYS A 23 -27.57 -34.12 3.17
C LYS A 23 -27.17 -33.37 1.90
N ALA A 24 -27.09 -34.09 0.78
CA ALA A 24 -26.99 -33.54 -0.57
C ALA A 24 -28.20 -32.64 -0.88
N ARG A 25 -27.96 -31.33 -1.05
CA ARG A 25 -28.95 -30.39 -1.61
C ARG A 25 -28.80 -30.36 -3.12
N ARG A 26 -29.89 -30.76 -3.79
CA ARG A 26 -30.12 -30.69 -5.23
C ARG A 26 -30.03 -29.24 -5.73
N ALA A 27 -29.28 -29.04 -6.81
CA ALA A 27 -29.30 -27.83 -7.61
C ALA A 27 -30.56 -27.78 -8.51
N PRO A 28 -31.22 -26.62 -8.67
CA PRO A 28 -32.19 -26.43 -9.74
C PRO A 28 -31.50 -25.87 -11.00
N LEU A 29 -31.64 -26.65 -12.07
CA LEU A 29 -31.41 -26.26 -13.47
C LEU A 29 -32.28 -25.04 -13.83
N HIS A 30 -31.65 -23.90 -14.12
CA HIS A 30 -32.30 -22.79 -14.81
C HIS A 30 -31.81 -22.66 -16.26
N ARG A 31 -32.54 -23.38 -17.11
CA ARG A 31 -33.09 -22.98 -18.42
C ARG A 31 -32.46 -21.75 -19.10
N ALA A 32 -31.73 -22.03 -20.17
CA ALA A 32 -31.37 -21.09 -21.22
C ALA A 32 -32.61 -20.46 -21.87
N ARG A 33 -32.59 -19.13 -22.05
CA ARG A 33 -33.42 -18.44 -23.05
C ARG A 33 -32.50 -17.62 -23.96
N ARG A 34 -32.38 -18.10 -25.19
CA ARG A 34 -31.94 -17.32 -26.35
C ARG A 34 -33.02 -16.27 -26.64
N GLY A 35 -32.62 -15.01 -26.71
CA GLY A 35 -33.44 -13.90 -27.17
C GLY A 35 -32.66 -13.14 -28.22
N THR A 36 -32.81 -13.57 -29.47
CA THR A 36 -32.42 -12.82 -30.67
C THR A 36 -33.45 -11.72 -30.91
N THR A 37 -33.04 -10.46 -30.94
CA THR A 37 -33.77 -9.38 -31.62
C THR A 37 -32.76 -8.50 -32.36
N ALA A 38 -32.83 -8.60 -33.68
CA ALA A 38 -32.21 -7.70 -34.63
C ALA A 38 -33.12 -6.46 -34.85
N VAL A 39 -32.61 -5.55 -35.71
CA VAL A 39 -33.31 -4.50 -36.49
C VAL A 39 -33.35 -3.11 -35.81
N PRO A 40 -33.22 -1.96 -36.54
CA PRO A 40 -32.53 -1.67 -37.81
C PRO A 40 -31.61 -0.43 -37.75
N LEU A 41 -30.76 -0.29 -38.79
CA LEU A 41 -30.23 0.98 -39.27
C LEU A 41 -31.37 1.95 -39.63
N LEU A 42 -31.26 3.21 -39.21
CA LEU A 42 -31.98 4.31 -39.84
C LEU A 42 -31.01 5.46 -40.10
N ALA A 43 -30.87 5.75 -41.39
CA ALA A 43 -30.17 6.90 -41.95
C ALA A 43 -31.16 8.05 -42.16
N LEU A 44 -30.77 9.27 -41.79
CA LEU A 44 -31.29 10.56 -42.31
C LEU A 44 -30.28 11.63 -41.86
N ALA A 45 -29.44 12.17 -42.75
CA ALA A 45 -29.70 13.20 -43.76
C ALA A 45 -29.68 14.63 -43.20
N CYS A 46 -28.66 15.36 -43.66
CA CYS A 46 -28.61 16.77 -44.06
C CYS A 46 -29.37 17.82 -43.23
N CYS A 47 -28.61 18.77 -42.67
CA CYS A 47 -28.85 20.21 -42.83
C CYS A 47 -27.55 20.98 -42.53
N ALA A 48 -26.91 21.47 -43.58
CA ALA A 48 -25.85 22.46 -43.50
C ALA A 48 -26.48 23.84 -43.63
N ALA A 49 -26.18 24.75 -42.70
CA ALA A 49 -26.45 26.18 -42.83
C ALA A 49 -25.14 26.95 -42.58
N PRO A 50 -24.76 27.89 -43.46
CA PRO A 50 -23.56 28.68 -43.27
C PRO A 50 -23.85 29.87 -42.33
N LEU A 51 -23.07 29.98 -41.25
CA LEU A 51 -23.04 31.18 -40.41
C LEU A 51 -22.08 32.20 -41.03
N VAL A 52 -22.64 33.36 -41.33
CA VAL A 52 -21.98 34.55 -41.86
C VAL A 52 -21.00 35.11 -40.82
N LEU A 53 -19.73 35.20 -41.21
CA LEU A 53 -18.69 35.97 -40.53
C LEU A 53 -18.97 37.47 -40.73
N SER A 54 -19.02 38.23 -39.63
CA SER A 54 -18.83 39.68 -39.65
C SER A 54 -17.64 40.04 -38.77
N PRO A 55 -16.63 40.77 -39.28
CA PRO A 55 -15.50 41.23 -38.50
C PRO A 55 -15.82 42.62 -37.94
N LEU A 56 -15.80 42.78 -36.62
CA LEU A 56 -15.85 44.11 -36.01
C LEU A 56 -14.78 44.27 -34.94
N ALA A 57 -13.78 45.03 -35.36
CA ALA A 57 -13.08 46.05 -34.61
C ALA A 57 -12.28 45.64 -33.36
N ALA A 58 -10.97 45.55 -33.59
CA ALA A 58 -9.96 46.01 -32.65
C ALA A 58 -10.28 47.41 -32.12
N ARG A 59 -10.28 47.55 -30.79
CA ARG A 59 -10.06 48.78 -30.00
C ARG A 59 -9.82 48.27 -28.58
N GLY A 60 -8.60 48.29 -28.07
CA GLY A 60 -7.91 49.53 -27.70
C GLY A 60 -7.82 49.52 -26.17
N TRP A 61 -6.85 48.77 -25.65
CA TRP A 61 -6.53 48.70 -24.24
C TRP A 61 -5.45 49.75 -23.99
N LEU A 62 -5.78 50.83 -23.27
CA LEU A 62 -4.82 51.74 -22.63
C LEU A 62 -5.59 52.72 -21.73
N GLY A 63 -5.22 52.78 -20.44
CA GLY A 63 -5.45 53.94 -19.57
C GLY A 63 -6.11 53.65 -18.21
N PRO A 64 -5.37 53.76 -17.09
CA PRO A 64 -5.95 53.85 -15.76
C PRO A 64 -6.29 55.32 -15.45
N ALA A 65 -7.48 55.57 -14.89
CA ALA A 65 -7.81 56.87 -14.31
C ALA A 65 -8.04 56.71 -12.81
N ALA A 66 -7.15 57.35 -12.07
CA ALA A 66 -7.26 57.63 -10.65
C ALA A 66 -8.30 58.74 -10.38
N ALA A 67 -8.68 58.82 -9.11
CA ALA A 67 -9.33 59.94 -8.42
C ALA A 67 -10.85 60.08 -8.56
N ALA A 68 -11.57 59.77 -7.47
CA ALA A 68 -12.22 60.81 -6.67
C ALA A 68 -12.71 60.18 -5.34
N LYS A 69 -12.08 60.58 -4.24
CA LYS A 69 -12.72 60.64 -2.93
C LYS A 69 -13.73 61.78 -3.01
N ASP A 70 -14.98 61.52 -2.68
CA ASP A 70 -15.72 62.36 -1.73
C ASP A 70 -17.03 61.68 -1.33
N GLY A 71 -17.30 61.73 -0.04
CA GLY A 71 -18.39 61.04 0.60
C GLY A 71 -19.75 61.70 0.36
N LYS A 72 -20.78 60.86 0.39
CA LYS A 72 -22.03 61.14 1.10
C LYS A 72 -22.76 59.83 1.31
N GLU A 73 -22.91 59.47 2.57
CA GLU A 73 -23.91 58.50 3.02
C GLU A 73 -25.28 58.96 2.51
N SER A 74 -25.97 58.08 1.80
CA SER A 74 -27.42 58.11 1.72
C SER A 74 -27.93 56.71 2.02
N THR A 75 -28.60 56.62 3.17
CA THR A 75 -29.45 55.53 3.60
C THR A 75 -30.68 55.50 2.69
N ALA A 76 -30.74 54.54 1.76
CA ALA A 76 -31.95 54.27 1.01
C ALA A 76 -32.09 52.78 0.63
N ALA A 77 -33.13 52.19 1.21
CA ALA A 77 -33.99 51.17 0.64
C ALA A 77 -33.36 49.83 0.22
N ALA A 78 -33.52 48.86 1.12
CA ALA A 78 -33.65 47.45 0.82
C ALA A 78 -34.84 47.20 -0.12
N GLN A 79 -34.58 47.17 -1.43
CA GLN A 79 -35.44 46.57 -2.46
C GLN A 79 -34.59 46.36 -3.72
N GLY A 80 -34.07 45.14 -3.93
CA GLY A 80 -33.31 44.81 -5.15
C GLY A 80 -32.18 43.80 -5.00
N SER A 81 -32.31 42.74 -4.18
CA SER A 81 -31.29 41.70 -4.09
C SER A 81 -31.38 40.63 -5.19
N GLU A 82 -32.49 40.53 -5.94
CA GLU A 82 -32.63 39.54 -7.01
C GLU A 82 -31.87 39.93 -8.30
N GLY A 83 -31.78 41.21 -8.63
CA GLY A 83 -31.08 41.70 -9.83
C GLY A 83 -29.55 41.70 -9.72
N ALA A 84 -28.99 41.61 -8.51
CA ALA A 84 -27.54 41.54 -8.28
C ALA A 84 -27.01 40.11 -8.36
N LEU A 85 -27.83 39.12 -7.98
CA LEU A 85 -27.52 37.70 -8.16
C LEU A 85 -27.56 37.32 -9.64
N GLY A 86 -28.61 37.72 -10.37
CA GLY A 86 -28.72 37.45 -11.81
C GLY A 86 -27.58 38.05 -12.65
N ARG A 87 -27.09 39.25 -12.31
CA ARG A 87 -25.91 39.81 -12.98
C ARG A 87 -24.64 39.02 -12.66
N ARG A 88 -24.39 38.63 -11.41
CA ARG A 88 -23.22 37.80 -11.06
C ARG A 88 -23.24 36.42 -11.72
N GLU A 89 -24.42 35.82 -11.88
CA GLU A 89 -24.62 34.58 -12.66
C GLU A 89 -24.20 34.81 -14.13
N LEU A 90 -24.72 35.87 -14.75
CA LEU A 90 -24.45 36.21 -16.16
C LEU A 90 -22.97 36.50 -16.44
N TRP A 91 -22.27 37.16 -15.50
CA TRP A 91 -20.82 37.41 -15.60
C TRP A 91 -19.99 36.14 -15.37
N ARG A 92 -20.46 35.17 -14.58
CA ARG A 92 -19.81 33.86 -14.42
C ARG A 92 -19.98 33.01 -15.67
N GLU A 93 -21.18 33.00 -16.25
CA GLU A 93 -21.46 32.31 -17.50
C GLU A 93 -20.67 32.91 -18.67
N SER A 94 -20.55 34.24 -18.76
CA SER A 94 -19.78 34.89 -19.82
C SER A 94 -18.27 34.69 -19.67
N ALA A 95 -17.73 34.66 -18.44
CA ALA A 95 -16.32 34.38 -18.17
C ALA A 95 -15.98 32.90 -18.43
N ALA A 96 -16.87 31.97 -18.06
CA ALA A 96 -16.70 30.55 -18.36
C ALA A 96 -16.81 30.29 -19.88
N ALA A 97 -17.76 30.92 -20.57
CA ALA A 97 -17.91 30.81 -22.02
C ALA A 97 -16.72 31.45 -22.77
N SER A 98 -16.20 32.57 -22.28
CA SER A 98 -15.02 33.23 -22.87
C SER A 98 -13.73 32.45 -22.62
N ALA A 99 -13.55 31.88 -21.42
CA ALA A 99 -12.47 30.95 -21.15
C ALA A 99 -12.59 29.72 -22.06
N ALA A 100 -13.77 29.10 -22.14
CA ALA A 100 -14.01 27.94 -23.01
C ALA A 100 -13.75 28.26 -24.49
N ALA A 101 -14.16 29.43 -24.99
CA ALA A 101 -13.87 29.88 -26.35
C ALA A 101 -12.37 30.14 -26.58
N LEU A 102 -11.67 30.73 -25.61
CA LEU A 102 -10.21 30.90 -25.64
C LEU A 102 -9.48 29.54 -25.66
N TRP A 103 -9.91 28.58 -24.84
CA TRP A 103 -9.36 27.23 -24.83
C TRP A 103 -9.68 26.46 -26.11
N ALA A 104 -10.88 26.63 -26.67
CA ALA A 104 -11.25 26.04 -27.96
C ALA A 104 -10.39 26.58 -29.11
N SER A 105 -9.94 27.84 -29.04
CA SER A 105 -9.04 28.43 -30.01
C SER A 105 -7.56 28.05 -29.82
N SER A 106 -7.18 27.48 -28.67
CA SER A 106 -5.81 27.06 -28.37
C SER A 106 -5.78 25.77 -27.54
N PRO A 107 -6.01 24.60 -28.17
CA PRO A 107 -6.00 23.29 -27.50
C PRO A 107 -4.70 23.02 -26.73
N GLY A 108 -3.56 23.43 -27.28
CA GLY A 108 -2.25 23.26 -26.64
C GLY A 108 -2.11 24.04 -25.33
N ALA A 109 -2.67 25.24 -25.25
CA ALA A 109 -2.68 25.99 -24.00
C ALA A 109 -3.57 25.28 -22.96
N ALA A 110 -4.72 24.75 -23.38
CA ALA A 110 -5.67 24.05 -22.50
C ALA A 110 -5.04 22.80 -21.89
N GLU A 111 -4.32 22.04 -22.71
CA GLU A 111 -3.55 20.90 -22.26
C GLU A 111 -2.41 21.30 -21.33
N ALA A 112 -1.65 22.35 -21.64
CA ALA A 112 -0.56 22.82 -20.77
C ALA A 112 -1.08 23.25 -19.38
N PHE A 113 -2.20 23.95 -19.32
CA PHE A 113 -2.84 24.34 -18.05
C PHE A 113 -3.38 23.13 -17.28
N ARG A 114 -3.98 22.17 -17.98
CA ARG A 114 -4.41 20.91 -17.37
C ARG A 114 -3.23 20.16 -16.75
N ASN A 115 -2.12 20.06 -17.48
CA ASN A 115 -0.91 19.39 -17.02
C ASN A 115 -0.30 20.09 -15.79
N ASP A 116 -0.18 21.43 -15.82
CA ASP A 116 0.28 22.21 -14.68
C ASP A 116 -0.60 22.00 -13.44
N ARG A 117 -1.92 22.03 -13.61
CA ARG A 117 -2.87 21.76 -12.52
C ARG A 117 -2.68 20.36 -11.93
N ILE A 118 -2.49 19.34 -12.77
CA ILE A 118 -2.27 17.95 -12.33
C ILE A 118 -0.95 17.83 -11.56
N LEU A 119 0.13 18.45 -12.04
CA LEU A 119 1.44 18.40 -11.37
C LEU A 119 1.42 19.14 -10.02
N ASN A 120 0.76 20.30 -9.96
CA ASN A 120 0.58 21.05 -8.72
C ASN A 120 -0.29 20.28 -7.71
N ALA A 121 -1.34 19.61 -8.19
CA ALA A 121 -2.14 18.70 -7.36
C ALA A 121 -1.29 17.52 -6.88
N LYS A 122 -0.48 16.91 -7.76
CA LYS A 122 0.39 15.77 -7.42
C LYS A 122 1.31 16.14 -6.26
N LYS A 123 1.97 17.31 -6.35
CA LYS A 123 2.86 17.84 -5.30
C LYS A 123 2.14 18.10 -3.97
N SER A 124 0.87 18.52 -4.00
CA SER A 124 0.13 18.91 -2.81
C SER A 124 -0.55 17.73 -2.09
N TYR A 125 -1.19 16.84 -2.84
CA TYR A 125 -2.08 15.82 -2.30
C TYR A 125 -1.41 14.46 -2.14
N VAL A 126 -0.50 14.07 -3.04
CA VAL A 126 0.13 12.75 -3.00
C VAL A 126 0.89 12.50 -1.70
N PRO A 127 1.69 13.44 -1.15
CA PRO A 127 2.36 13.20 0.14
C PRO A 127 1.38 12.90 1.27
N THR A 128 0.22 13.59 1.30
CA THR A 128 -0.81 13.39 2.34
C THR A 128 -1.53 12.05 2.17
N ILE A 129 -1.94 11.73 0.93
CA ILE A 129 -2.57 10.45 0.60
C ILE A 129 -1.61 9.30 0.93
N ARG A 130 -0.35 9.42 0.52
CA ARG A 130 0.70 8.45 0.79
C ARG A 130 0.95 8.30 2.28
N ALA A 131 1.10 9.37 3.06
CA ALA A 131 1.32 9.27 4.49
C ALA A 131 0.14 8.59 5.21
N ALA A 132 -1.09 8.89 4.82
CA ALA A 132 -2.28 8.23 5.37
C ALA A 132 -2.37 6.76 4.94
N TYR A 133 -2.05 6.45 3.69
CA TYR A 133 -1.99 5.07 3.20
C TYR A 133 -0.86 4.27 3.86
N GLN A 134 0.33 4.85 4.04
CA GLN A 134 1.45 4.27 4.79
C GLN A 134 1.13 4.11 6.27
N LYS A 135 0.28 4.97 6.85
CA LYS A 135 -0.23 4.77 8.22
C LYS A 135 -1.15 3.54 8.24
N LEU A 136 -2.00 3.36 7.23
CA LEU A 136 -2.85 2.18 7.08
C LEU A 136 -2.03 0.91 6.80
N GLU A 137 -0.98 0.98 5.98
CA GLU A 137 -0.06 -0.15 5.74
C GLU A 137 0.90 -0.38 6.91
N GLY A 138 1.25 0.66 7.67
CA GLY A 138 1.99 0.55 8.91
C GLY A 138 1.19 -0.18 9.99
N LEU A 139 -0.14 -0.17 9.88
CA LEU A 139 -1.06 -0.98 10.68
C LEU A 139 -1.22 -2.42 10.16
N ARG A 140 -0.56 -2.78 9.07
CA ARG A 140 -0.84 -4.03 8.35
C ARG A 140 -0.08 -5.23 8.91
N ASP A 141 1.15 -5.04 9.37
CA ASP A 141 2.13 -6.07 9.05
C ASP A 141 3.24 -6.23 10.09
N ASP A 142 2.89 -6.18 11.38
CA ASP A 142 3.71 -6.79 12.40
C ASP A 142 3.12 -8.20 12.67
N LEU A 143 3.65 -9.19 11.96
CA LEU A 143 3.53 -10.60 12.31
C LEU A 143 4.33 -10.83 13.60
N TYR A 144 3.86 -11.70 14.47
CA TYR A 144 4.66 -12.21 15.58
C TYR A 144 4.96 -13.68 15.31
N LEU A 145 6.20 -13.95 14.95
CA LEU A 145 6.67 -15.32 14.82
C LEU A 145 6.84 -15.86 16.23
N THR A 146 6.09 -16.91 16.57
CA THR A 146 6.33 -17.66 17.80
C THR A 146 7.44 -18.66 17.48
N VAL A 147 8.65 -18.34 17.92
CA VAL A 147 9.85 -19.16 17.68
C VAL A 147 10.20 -19.90 18.94
N GLU A 148 10.37 -21.21 18.84
CA GLU A 148 10.98 -22.04 19.87
C GLU A 148 12.46 -22.12 19.58
N LEU A 149 13.31 -21.62 20.49
CA LEU A 149 14.76 -21.58 20.26
C LEU A 149 15.38 -22.98 20.34
N ASP A 150 14.75 -23.91 21.06
CA ASP A 150 15.12 -25.32 21.14
C ASP A 150 13.88 -26.20 20.93
N ALA A 151 13.76 -26.82 19.76
CA ALA A 151 12.58 -27.60 19.39
C ALA A 151 12.26 -28.72 20.39
N GLY A 152 11.02 -28.73 20.87
CA GLY A 152 10.50 -29.54 21.96
C GLY A 152 10.42 -28.82 23.31
N ASN A 153 10.98 -27.62 23.45
CA ASN A 153 11.08 -26.91 24.73
C ASN A 153 10.26 -25.60 24.74
N ALA A 154 9.05 -25.68 25.31
CA ALA A 154 8.12 -24.57 25.38
C ALA A 154 8.64 -23.36 26.20
N ASP A 155 9.58 -23.57 27.13
CA ASP A 155 10.14 -22.49 27.97
C ASP A 155 11.10 -21.59 27.17
N THR A 156 11.54 -22.05 25.99
CA THR A 156 12.43 -21.29 25.10
C THR A 156 11.68 -20.47 24.05
N ARG A 157 10.35 -20.36 24.19
CA ARG A 157 9.52 -19.65 23.22
C ARG A 157 9.71 -18.14 23.32
N VAL A 158 10.00 -17.53 22.18
CA VAL A 158 10.08 -16.09 22.01
C VAL A 158 9.10 -15.63 20.94
N GLN A 159 8.54 -14.44 21.11
CA GLN A 159 7.71 -13.80 20.09
C GLN A 159 8.54 -12.73 19.39
N LEU A 160 8.75 -12.92 18.09
CA LEU A 160 9.57 -12.02 17.29
C LEU A 160 8.67 -11.19 16.38
N PRO A 161 8.61 -9.86 16.54
CA PRO A 161 7.94 -9.02 15.55
C PRO A 161 8.68 -9.15 14.21
N ALA A 162 7.88 -9.40 13.17
CA ALA A 162 8.30 -9.67 11.82
C ALA A 162 7.39 -8.94 10.83
N ARG A 163 7.90 -8.66 9.64
CA ARG A 163 7.18 -8.01 8.55
C ARG A 163 7.09 -8.93 7.34
N PRO A 164 5.89 -9.29 6.87
CA PRO A 164 5.76 -10.05 5.64
C PRO A 164 6.32 -9.25 4.45
N ALA A 165 6.75 -9.97 3.43
CA ALA A 165 7.08 -9.38 2.13
C ALA A 165 5.85 -8.80 1.42
N ASP A 166 6.05 -7.90 0.47
CA ASP A 166 4.97 -7.32 -0.35
C ASP A 166 4.20 -8.36 -1.16
N TRP A 167 4.84 -9.49 -1.47
CA TRP A 167 4.25 -10.62 -2.18
C TRP A 167 3.76 -11.74 -1.28
N TYR A 168 3.77 -11.55 0.05
CA TYR A 168 3.32 -12.56 1.00
C TYR A 168 1.89 -13.02 0.70
N SER A 169 1.70 -14.33 0.58
CA SER A 169 0.46 -14.95 0.12
C SER A 169 -0.70 -14.86 1.11
N GLY A 170 -0.42 -14.51 2.36
CA GLY A 170 -1.40 -14.53 3.46
C GLY A 170 -1.46 -15.87 4.21
N LYS A 171 -0.70 -16.89 3.78
CA LYS A 171 -0.74 -18.23 4.38
C LYS A 171 0.30 -18.39 5.49
N ASP A 172 -0.12 -18.08 6.71
CA ASP A 172 0.71 -18.15 7.93
C ASP A 172 1.47 -19.47 8.13
N SER A 173 0.86 -20.59 7.77
CA SER A 173 1.50 -21.92 7.84
C SER A 173 2.74 -22.09 6.94
N SER A 174 2.97 -21.21 5.96
CA SER A 174 4.17 -21.28 5.11
C SER A 174 5.45 -20.96 5.89
N LEU A 175 5.34 -20.13 6.92
CA LEU A 175 6.46 -19.72 7.79
C LEU A 175 6.72 -20.71 8.94
N ASP A 176 5.88 -21.73 9.14
CA ASP A 176 6.02 -22.67 10.27
C ASP A 176 7.03 -23.78 9.96
N GLY A 177 8.22 -23.78 10.52
CA GLY A 177 9.16 -24.89 10.28
C GLY A 177 10.50 -24.76 10.98
N PRO A 178 11.35 -25.79 10.86
CA PRO A 178 12.74 -25.72 11.33
C PRO A 178 13.45 -24.53 10.70
N LEU A 179 14.17 -23.76 11.51
CA LEU A 179 14.97 -22.65 11.04
C LEU A 179 16.36 -23.14 10.66
N VAL A 180 16.79 -22.83 9.44
CA VAL A 180 18.13 -23.14 8.95
C VAL A 180 18.86 -21.82 8.74
N LEU A 181 19.89 -21.58 9.55
CA LEU A 181 20.73 -20.40 9.41
C LEU A 181 21.59 -20.54 8.16
N ILE A 182 21.46 -19.57 7.25
CA ILE A 182 22.34 -19.47 6.08
C ILE A 182 23.52 -18.59 6.44
N SER A 183 24.72 -19.19 6.41
CA SER A 183 25.95 -18.51 6.79
C SER A 183 26.24 -17.29 5.89
N ASP A 184 26.83 -16.25 6.47
CA ASP A 184 27.29 -15.07 5.75
C ASP A 184 28.48 -15.36 4.82
N GLU A 185 29.24 -16.43 5.08
CA GLU A 185 30.34 -16.91 4.25
C GLU A 185 29.92 -17.24 2.81
N THR A 186 28.64 -17.57 2.59
CA THR A 186 28.04 -17.79 1.26
C THR A 186 27.71 -16.47 0.53
N GLY A 187 28.27 -15.36 1.00
CA GLY A 187 27.97 -14.03 0.51
C GLY A 187 26.58 -13.57 0.90
N PHE A 188 26.13 -13.83 2.14
CA PHE A 188 24.80 -13.45 2.63
C PHE A 188 23.64 -14.04 1.80
N GLY A 189 23.74 -15.29 1.35
CA GLY A 189 22.71 -15.91 0.52
C GLY A 189 22.62 -15.39 -0.93
N CYS A 190 23.64 -14.66 -1.40
CA CYS A 190 23.74 -14.27 -2.81
C CYS A 190 24.23 -15.40 -3.72
N GLN A 191 24.82 -16.44 -3.13
CA GLN A 191 25.25 -17.65 -3.83
C GLN A 191 24.34 -18.83 -3.46
N GLU A 192 24.52 -19.95 -4.16
CA GLU A 192 23.88 -21.21 -3.82
C GLU A 192 24.22 -21.62 -2.38
N PHE A 193 23.21 -22.11 -1.65
CA PHE A 193 23.37 -22.46 -0.24
C PHE A 193 24.12 -23.78 -0.13
N ARG A 194 25.07 -23.86 0.81
CA ARG A 194 25.75 -25.13 1.12
C ARG A 194 24.83 -26.01 1.99
N GLU A 195 24.00 -25.35 2.78
CA GLU A 195 23.02 -25.92 3.68
C GLU A 195 21.77 -26.32 2.89
N LYS A 196 21.30 -27.56 3.08
CA LYS A 196 19.98 -27.98 2.60
C LYS A 196 18.92 -27.49 3.57
N VAL A 197 17.86 -26.87 3.03
CA VAL A 197 16.75 -26.36 3.85
C VAL A 197 15.57 -27.33 3.86
N ASP A 198 15.36 -28.10 2.78
CA ASP A 198 14.44 -29.24 2.65
C ASP A 198 13.14 -29.13 3.48
N GLY A 199 12.26 -28.21 3.09
CA GLY A 199 10.95 -27.98 3.73
C GLY A 199 10.98 -27.12 5.00
N GLY A 200 12.16 -26.64 5.40
CA GLY A 200 12.39 -25.67 6.47
C GLY A 200 12.29 -24.21 6.01
N VAL A 201 12.61 -23.31 6.94
CA VAL A 201 12.61 -21.86 6.75
C VAL A 201 14.04 -21.36 6.76
N ALA A 202 14.48 -20.75 5.66
CA ALA A 202 15.83 -20.20 5.57
C ALA A 202 15.91 -18.89 6.36
N LEU A 203 16.80 -18.80 7.35
CA LEU A 203 17.11 -17.59 8.09
C LEU A 203 18.35 -16.93 7.48
N ILE A 204 18.16 -15.83 6.76
CA ILE A 204 19.19 -15.23 5.91
C ILE A 204 19.54 -13.81 6.40
N PRO A 205 20.82 -13.47 6.60
CA PRO A 205 21.21 -12.09 6.83
C PRO A 205 20.89 -11.20 5.63
N ARG A 206 20.44 -9.96 5.89
CA ARG A 206 20.42 -8.91 4.86
C ARG A 206 21.85 -8.68 4.35
N GLY A 207 22.00 -8.58 3.03
CA GLY A 207 23.31 -8.54 2.38
C GLY A 207 23.34 -7.62 1.16
N ARG A 208 24.25 -7.92 0.21
CA ARG A 208 24.50 -7.09 -0.97
C ARG A 208 23.56 -7.35 -2.15
N CYS A 209 23.06 -8.57 -2.29
CA CYS A 209 22.10 -8.98 -3.33
C CYS A 209 20.68 -8.52 -3.04
N THR A 210 19.84 -8.60 -4.07
CA THR A 210 18.40 -8.31 -3.97
C THR A 210 17.68 -9.37 -3.12
N PHE A 211 16.48 -9.05 -2.64
CA PHE A 211 15.65 -10.04 -1.97
C PHE A 211 15.26 -11.17 -2.92
N TYR A 212 14.98 -10.85 -4.18
CA TYR A 212 14.65 -11.83 -5.21
C TYR A 212 15.73 -12.90 -5.36
N GLU A 213 17.01 -12.50 -5.46
CA GLU A 213 18.13 -13.44 -5.55
C GLU A 213 18.22 -14.37 -4.34
N LYS A 214 18.05 -13.83 -3.12
CA LYS A 214 18.02 -14.63 -1.87
C LYS A 214 16.89 -15.66 -1.89
N LEU A 215 15.69 -15.24 -2.29
CA LEU A 215 14.53 -16.14 -2.34
C LEU A 215 14.72 -17.23 -3.40
N LYS A 216 15.26 -16.88 -4.58
CA LYS A 216 15.56 -17.85 -5.63
C LYS A 216 16.54 -18.92 -5.13
N ASN A 217 17.61 -18.51 -4.46
CA ASN A 217 18.60 -19.43 -3.91
C ASN A 217 18.01 -20.29 -2.78
N ALA A 218 17.18 -19.69 -1.91
CA ALA A 218 16.48 -20.42 -0.85
C ALA A 218 15.50 -21.46 -1.42
N GLN A 219 14.74 -21.09 -2.44
CA GLN A 219 13.83 -22.00 -3.13
C GLN A 219 14.60 -23.16 -3.77
N ALA A 220 15.73 -22.88 -4.41
CA ALA A 220 16.60 -23.92 -4.99
C ALA A 220 17.15 -24.88 -3.92
N ALA A 221 17.42 -24.38 -2.71
CA ALA A 221 17.84 -25.18 -1.55
C ALA A 221 16.67 -25.92 -0.84
N GLY A 222 15.46 -25.90 -1.41
CA GLY A 222 14.29 -26.59 -0.88
C GLY A 222 13.58 -25.85 0.26
N ALA A 223 13.88 -24.56 0.48
CA ALA A 223 13.17 -23.77 1.49
C ALA A 223 11.70 -23.57 1.10
N LYS A 224 10.79 -23.67 2.06
CA LYS A 224 9.37 -23.32 1.84
C LYS A 224 9.06 -21.85 2.09
N ALA A 225 9.88 -21.19 2.90
CA ALA A 225 9.78 -19.78 3.22
C ALA A 225 11.14 -19.21 3.63
N VAL A 226 11.24 -17.89 3.64
CA VAL A 226 12.47 -17.16 3.98
C VAL A 226 12.21 -16.15 5.09
N ILE A 227 13.07 -16.10 6.09
CA ILE A 227 13.14 -15.02 7.05
C ILE A 227 14.44 -14.25 6.82
N VAL A 228 14.33 -12.99 6.42
CA VAL A 228 15.49 -12.11 6.30
C VAL A 228 15.63 -11.30 7.58
N TYR A 229 16.83 -11.21 8.15
CA TYR A 229 17.06 -10.31 9.26
C TYR A 229 17.94 -9.13 8.85
N ASP A 230 17.52 -7.93 9.22
CA ASP A 230 18.30 -6.74 8.92
C ASP A 230 19.61 -6.73 9.73
N GLN A 231 20.72 -6.37 9.10
CA GLN A 231 22.01 -6.21 9.77
C GLN A 231 22.26 -4.78 10.25
N LYS A 232 21.41 -3.83 9.86
CA LYS A 232 21.51 -2.43 10.27
C LYS A 232 20.27 -2.03 11.05
N MET A 233 20.44 -1.62 12.30
CA MET A 233 19.44 -0.75 12.94
C MET A 233 19.41 0.53 12.11
N SER A 234 18.33 0.78 11.35
CA SER A 234 18.23 2.01 10.56
C SER A 234 18.18 3.20 11.53
N LYS A 235 19.30 3.93 11.63
CA LYS A 235 19.36 5.20 12.38
C LYS A 235 18.67 6.34 11.63
N GLN A 236 18.22 6.13 10.39
CA GLN A 236 17.72 7.17 9.51
C GLN A 236 16.20 7.04 9.28
N PRO A 237 15.42 8.10 9.60
CA PRO A 237 14.01 8.20 9.26
C PRO A 237 13.73 7.78 7.82
N LEU A 238 12.59 7.09 7.59
CA LEU A 238 12.17 6.58 6.27
C LEU A 238 12.23 7.68 5.18
N GLU A 239 11.97 8.93 5.58
CA GLU A 239 12.00 10.14 4.76
C GLU A 239 13.38 10.48 4.16
N THR A 240 14.47 9.90 4.69
CA THR A 240 15.86 10.18 4.27
C THR A 240 16.56 9.02 3.55
N GLN A 241 15.95 7.83 3.48
CA GLN A 241 16.61 6.59 3.02
C GLN A 241 16.91 6.54 1.50
N GLY A 242 16.46 7.51 0.70
CA GLY A 242 16.88 7.64 -0.71
C GLY A 242 17.53 8.97 -1.10
N LYS A 243 17.97 9.77 -0.12
CA LYS A 243 18.84 10.94 -0.39
C LYS A 243 20.33 10.66 -0.20
N SER A 244 20.71 9.46 0.18
CA SER A 244 22.12 9.08 0.30
C SER A 244 22.61 8.36 -0.96
N GLY A 245 23.20 9.12 -1.88
CA GLY A 245 24.25 8.56 -2.72
C GLY A 245 25.32 7.95 -1.80
N ALA A 246 25.59 6.66 -1.98
CA ALA A 246 26.71 5.91 -1.42
C ALA A 246 27.33 6.48 -0.11
N VAL A 247 26.61 6.40 1.02
CA VAL A 247 27.30 6.54 2.31
C VAL A 247 28.09 5.26 2.53
N ARG A 248 29.38 5.29 2.15
CA ARG A 248 30.36 4.32 2.62
C ARG A 248 30.34 4.38 4.15
N SER A 249 29.73 3.40 4.81
CA SER A 249 29.93 3.18 6.24
C SER A 249 31.39 2.79 6.43
N LYS A 250 32.26 3.78 6.65
CA LYS A 250 33.63 3.53 7.10
C LYS A 250 33.54 2.99 8.53
N GLY A 251 33.82 1.69 8.65
CA GLY A 251 34.53 1.06 9.76
C GLY A 251 33.87 1.09 11.13
N ILE A 252 33.10 0.04 11.43
CA ILE A 252 33.48 -0.93 12.47
C ILE A 252 33.21 -2.30 11.85
N ALA A 253 34.27 -3.05 11.55
CA ALA A 253 34.21 -4.28 10.74
C ALA A 253 33.75 -5.52 11.53
N THR A 254 33.56 -5.41 12.85
CA THR A 254 32.97 -6.47 13.69
C THR A 254 32.19 -5.81 14.82
N ARG A 255 30.98 -6.31 15.10
CA ARG A 255 30.06 -5.70 16.06
C ARG A 255 30.62 -5.70 17.50
N ASP A 256 31.40 -6.71 17.86
CA ASP A 256 31.92 -6.89 19.23
C ASP A 256 32.76 -5.69 19.74
N PRO A 257 33.74 -5.15 18.99
CA PRO A 257 34.45 -3.94 19.42
C PRO A 257 33.59 -2.66 19.36
N GLY A 258 32.57 -2.62 18.50
CA GLY A 258 31.67 -1.46 18.41
C GLY A 258 30.73 -1.34 19.60
N ASP A 259 30.11 -2.44 20.02
CA ASP A 259 29.24 -2.47 21.20
C ASP A 259 30.05 -2.29 22.49
N ALA A 260 31.31 -2.76 22.55
CA ALA A 260 32.22 -2.54 23.67
C ALA A 260 32.70 -1.07 23.82
N LEU A 261 32.80 -0.32 22.72
CA LEU A 261 33.24 1.09 22.73
C LEU A 261 32.12 2.08 23.12
N TYR A 262 30.85 1.67 23.08
CA TYR A 262 29.69 2.53 23.37
C TYR A 262 29.28 2.58 24.85
N GLY A 263 30.23 2.33 25.76
CA GLY A 263 30.01 2.25 27.21
C GLY A 263 28.96 3.23 27.76
N GLY A 264 27.87 2.67 28.29
CA GLY A 264 27.14 3.26 29.42
C GLY A 264 25.92 4.13 29.16
N VAL A 265 25.48 4.37 27.92
CA VAL A 265 24.18 5.04 27.70
C VAL A 265 23.34 4.19 26.75
N ALA A 266 22.31 3.55 27.31
CA ALA A 266 21.30 2.80 26.59
C ALA A 266 20.48 3.73 25.68
N ILE A 267 21.07 4.21 24.59
CA ILE A 267 20.31 4.69 23.45
C ILE A 267 19.73 3.43 22.82
N VAL A 268 18.56 3.01 23.31
CA VAL A 268 17.74 2.01 22.63
C VAL A 268 17.51 2.59 21.23
N PRO A 269 18.10 2.02 20.17
CA PRO A 269 17.96 2.61 18.86
C PRO A 269 16.48 2.50 18.50
N VAL A 270 15.81 3.65 18.42
CA VAL A 270 14.42 3.69 17.97
C VAL A 270 14.44 3.37 16.49
N GLU A 271 13.89 2.22 16.10
CA GLU A 271 13.73 1.84 14.70
C GLU A 271 12.90 2.91 13.99
N ARG A 272 13.55 3.78 13.22
CA ARG A 272 12.88 4.83 12.45
C ARG A 272 13.00 4.49 10.99
N GLY A 273 11.99 3.81 10.46
CA GLY A 273 11.90 3.46 9.05
C GLY A 273 12.22 1.99 8.82
N LYS A 274 11.17 1.19 8.67
CA LYS A 274 11.24 -0.25 8.48
C LYS A 274 11.27 -0.56 6.98
N THR A 275 12.29 -1.32 6.54
CA THR A 275 12.40 -1.79 5.15
C THR A 275 11.27 -2.76 4.86
N ILE A 276 10.59 -2.58 3.74
CA ILE A 276 9.62 -3.54 3.20
C ILE A 276 10.35 -4.36 2.14
N MET A 277 10.17 -5.68 2.15
CA MET A 277 10.72 -6.53 1.11
C MET A 277 9.84 -6.40 -0.13
N GLY A 278 10.34 -5.65 -1.12
CA GLY A 278 9.77 -5.49 -2.45
C GLY A 278 10.58 -6.25 -3.51
N VAL A 279 9.91 -6.62 -4.59
CA VAL A 279 10.52 -7.17 -5.82
C VAL A 279 10.78 -6.00 -6.76
N ASP A 280 11.91 -6.01 -7.47
CA ASP A 280 12.21 -4.95 -8.43
C ASP A 280 11.21 -4.96 -9.60
N LYS A 281 10.97 -3.77 -10.18
CA LYS A 281 9.97 -3.61 -11.24
C LYS A 281 10.34 -4.46 -12.47
N GLY A 282 9.46 -5.39 -12.82
CA GLY A 282 9.61 -6.26 -13.99
C GLY A 282 10.15 -7.66 -13.66
N GLU A 283 10.56 -7.92 -12.42
CA GLU A 283 10.87 -9.28 -11.97
C GLU A 283 9.59 -10.03 -11.59
N GLU A 284 9.61 -11.35 -11.80
CA GLU A 284 8.50 -12.22 -11.40
C GLU A 284 8.45 -12.33 -9.87
N LYS A 285 7.24 -12.25 -9.30
CA LYS A 285 7.08 -12.38 -7.84
C LYS A 285 7.49 -13.79 -7.40
N PRO A 286 8.33 -13.94 -6.36
CA PRO A 286 8.69 -15.24 -5.83
C PRO A 286 7.46 -16.04 -5.40
N THR A 287 7.52 -17.35 -5.61
CA THR A 287 6.44 -18.27 -5.23
C THR A 287 6.45 -18.64 -3.75
N ILE A 288 7.58 -18.43 -3.06
CA ILE A 288 7.73 -18.69 -1.63
C ILE A 288 7.47 -17.43 -0.80
N ASP A 289 6.86 -17.63 0.36
CA ASP A 289 6.57 -16.56 1.30
C ASP A 289 7.85 -16.11 2.03
N ALA A 290 7.88 -14.84 2.42
CA ALA A 290 8.97 -14.30 3.20
C ALA A 290 8.50 -13.34 4.29
N ALA A 291 9.28 -13.28 5.38
CA ALA A 291 9.14 -12.29 6.43
C ALA A 291 10.50 -11.67 6.80
N MET A 292 10.51 -10.47 7.37
CA MET A 292 11.69 -9.76 7.82
C MET A 292 11.62 -9.54 9.32
N ILE A 293 12.68 -9.89 10.06
CA ILE A 293 12.79 -9.60 11.49
C ILE A 293 13.90 -8.58 11.77
N GLY A 294 13.75 -7.84 12.88
CA GLY A 294 14.79 -6.92 13.35
C GLY A 294 16.05 -7.66 13.81
N LEU A 295 17.19 -6.96 13.79
CA LEU A 295 18.49 -7.53 14.15
C LEU A 295 18.51 -8.12 15.56
N THR A 296 17.97 -7.38 16.54
CA THR A 296 17.93 -7.80 17.96
C THR A 296 17.17 -9.12 18.13
N ASN A 297 16.06 -9.28 17.40
CA ASN A 297 15.26 -10.50 17.41
C ASN A 297 16.01 -11.66 16.78
N ALA A 298 16.71 -11.40 15.67
CA ALA A 298 17.49 -12.40 14.96
C ALA A 298 18.70 -12.88 15.76
N THR A 299 19.38 -12.00 16.51
CA THR A 299 20.54 -12.37 17.33
C THR A 299 20.19 -13.51 18.30
N VAL A 300 19.05 -13.42 19.00
CA VAL A 300 18.61 -14.48 19.92
C VAL A 300 18.44 -15.84 19.23
N VAL A 301 17.91 -15.85 18.00
CA VAL A 301 17.73 -17.07 17.21
C VAL A 301 19.05 -17.60 16.67
N VAL A 302 19.90 -16.72 16.16
CA VAL A 302 21.22 -17.06 15.61
C VAL A 302 22.12 -17.64 16.69
N ASP A 303 22.14 -17.05 17.89
CA ASP A 303 22.94 -17.52 19.01
C ASP A 303 22.49 -18.91 19.45
N ALA A 304 21.17 -19.14 19.56
CA ALA A 304 20.63 -20.46 19.85
C ALA A 304 21.04 -21.52 18.81
N ILE A 305 20.98 -21.19 17.51
CA ILE A 305 21.40 -22.11 16.43
C ILE A 305 22.92 -22.39 16.52
N LYS A 306 23.73 -21.37 16.79
CA LYS A 306 25.20 -21.53 16.95
C LYS A 306 25.58 -22.36 18.17
N GLU A 307 24.77 -22.33 19.22
CA GLU A 307 24.88 -23.22 20.38
C GLU A 307 24.44 -24.67 20.09
N GLY A 308 24.01 -24.97 18.86
CA GLY A 308 23.57 -26.29 18.42
C GLY A 308 22.10 -26.59 18.71
N LYS A 309 21.31 -25.61 19.15
CA LYS A 309 19.87 -25.78 19.36
C LYS A 309 19.12 -25.81 18.04
N LYS A 310 18.00 -26.53 18.02
CA LYS A 310 17.15 -26.69 16.82
C LYS A 310 16.01 -25.68 16.85
N ALA A 311 16.28 -24.44 16.48
CA ALA A 311 15.25 -23.41 16.47
C ALA A 311 14.15 -23.71 15.44
N ARG A 312 12.89 -23.36 15.76
CA ARG A 312 11.72 -23.62 14.90
C ARG A 312 10.67 -22.53 15.04
N VAL A 313 10.09 -22.10 13.93
CA VAL A 313 8.83 -21.31 13.94
C VAL A 313 7.67 -22.27 14.16
N LEU A 314 6.86 -21.99 15.18
CA LEU A 314 5.70 -22.82 15.54
C LEU A 314 4.39 -22.30 14.94
N ASP A 315 4.24 -20.98 14.96
CA ASP A 315 3.00 -20.30 14.64
C ASP A 315 3.31 -18.84 14.29
N VAL A 316 2.48 -18.25 13.44
CA VAL A 316 2.51 -16.84 13.09
C VAL A 316 1.26 -16.18 13.65
N LYS A 317 1.46 -15.41 14.72
CA LYS A 317 0.38 -14.62 15.30
C LYS A 317 0.30 -13.30 14.57
N ARG A 318 -0.86 -13.01 13.99
CA ARG A 318 -1.20 -11.65 13.57
C ARG A 318 -1.61 -10.87 14.80
N PHE A 319 -1.10 -9.66 14.95
CA PHE A 319 -1.61 -8.76 15.99
C PHE A 319 -3.13 -8.66 15.86
N ASN A 320 -3.86 -8.71 16.98
CA ASN A 320 -5.30 -8.51 16.96
C ASN A 320 -5.55 -7.00 16.76
N PHE A 321 -5.48 -6.58 15.50
CA PHE A 321 -5.40 -5.19 15.02
C PHE A 321 -6.63 -4.32 15.28
N ASN A 322 -7.63 -4.78 16.04
CA ASN A 322 -8.87 -4.05 16.25
C ASN A 322 -8.59 -2.59 16.65
N ASP A 323 -7.73 -2.33 17.62
CA ASP A 323 -7.51 -0.96 18.09
C ASP A 323 -6.84 0.00 17.08
N GLY A 324 -5.98 -0.53 16.21
CA GLY A 324 -5.20 0.27 15.27
C GLY A 324 -6.01 0.66 14.04
N ILE A 325 -6.57 -0.34 13.34
CA ILE A 325 -7.39 -0.10 12.16
C ILE A 325 -8.73 0.54 12.53
N ASP A 326 -9.32 0.23 13.69
CA ASP A 326 -10.56 0.89 14.11
C ASP A 326 -10.33 2.36 14.43
N ARG A 327 -9.16 2.70 15.01
CA ARG A 327 -8.75 4.11 15.17
C ARG A 327 -8.56 4.80 13.82
N PHE A 328 -7.93 4.12 12.85
CA PHE A 328 -7.77 4.64 11.50
C PHE A 328 -9.12 4.85 10.81
N ILE A 329 -10.01 3.86 10.83
CA ILE A 329 -11.38 3.94 10.30
C ILE A 329 -12.13 5.12 10.91
N LYS A 330 -12.01 5.32 12.23
CA LYS A 330 -12.70 6.39 12.96
C LYS A 330 -12.14 7.79 12.68
N LYS A 331 -10.82 7.94 12.57
CA LYS A 331 -10.16 9.27 12.54
C LYS A 331 -9.59 9.64 11.17
N ASP A 332 -8.90 8.72 10.52
CA ASP A 332 -8.02 9.01 9.39
C ASP A 332 -8.67 8.65 8.04
N LEU A 333 -9.53 7.62 8.00
CA LEU A 333 -10.14 7.14 6.76
C LEU A 333 -10.96 8.24 6.07
N LYS A 334 -11.79 8.98 6.81
CA LYS A 334 -12.57 10.09 6.23
C LYS A 334 -11.65 11.16 5.60
N LYS A 335 -10.54 11.48 6.25
CA LYS A 335 -9.57 12.45 5.75
C LYS A 335 -8.91 11.92 4.47
N LEU A 336 -8.43 10.67 4.47
CA LEU A 336 -7.84 10.03 3.28
C LEU A 336 -8.80 10.02 2.09
N LEU A 337 -10.06 9.62 2.30
CA LEU A 337 -11.06 9.58 1.24
C LEU A 337 -11.36 10.97 0.66
N ASN A 338 -11.33 12.01 1.50
CA ASN A 338 -11.48 13.39 1.06
C ASN A 338 -10.29 13.86 0.21
N GLU A 339 -9.05 13.53 0.61
CA GLU A 339 -7.87 13.84 -0.21
C GLU A 339 -7.90 13.10 -1.55
N MET A 340 -8.28 11.81 -1.56
CA MET A 340 -8.45 11.03 -2.79
C MET A 340 -9.52 11.64 -3.71
N GLU A 341 -10.63 12.11 -3.14
CA GLU A 341 -11.71 12.76 -3.90
C GLU A 341 -11.26 14.10 -4.50
N ILE A 342 -10.65 14.97 -3.70
CA ILE A 342 -10.14 16.26 -4.17
C ILE A 342 -9.13 16.02 -5.28
N TYR A 343 -8.19 15.10 -5.06
CA TYR A 343 -7.18 14.77 -6.03
C TYR A 343 -7.77 14.19 -7.33
N GLY A 344 -8.70 13.24 -7.25
CA GLY A 344 -9.41 12.72 -8.42
C GLY A 344 -10.16 13.81 -9.19
N ASN A 345 -10.80 14.75 -8.48
CA ASN A 345 -11.48 15.90 -9.09
C ASN A 345 -10.55 16.86 -9.83
N THR A 346 -9.23 16.84 -9.57
CA THR A 346 -8.26 17.63 -10.34
C THR A 346 -7.94 17.02 -11.71
N MET A 347 -8.32 15.75 -11.94
CA MET A 347 -8.04 15.03 -13.19
C MET A 347 -9.04 15.32 -14.33
N ARG A 348 -10.21 15.87 -13.99
CA ARG A 348 -11.29 16.17 -14.95
C ARG A 348 -10.87 17.12 -16.05
N VAL A 349 -11.35 16.91 -17.27
CA VAL A 349 -11.04 17.82 -18.39
C VAL A 349 -11.74 19.18 -18.19
N SER A 350 -13.01 19.16 -17.77
CA SER A 350 -13.81 20.36 -17.52
C SER A 350 -14.37 20.39 -16.10
N LYS A 351 -14.54 21.60 -15.54
CA LYS A 351 -15.16 21.79 -14.22
C LYS A 351 -16.64 21.41 -14.21
N ASP A 352 -17.31 21.57 -15.35
CA ASP A 352 -18.76 21.43 -15.46
C ASP A 352 -19.18 20.04 -15.96
N ASP A 353 -18.21 19.20 -16.35
CA ASP A 353 -18.47 17.83 -16.77
C ASP A 353 -18.49 16.87 -15.56
N MET A 354 -19.62 16.84 -14.88
CA MET A 354 -19.89 15.86 -13.81
C MET A 354 -20.14 14.44 -14.36
N GLY A 355 -20.27 14.31 -15.69
CA GLY A 355 -20.46 13.04 -16.40
C GLY A 355 -19.16 12.35 -16.79
N ASP A 356 -18.00 12.95 -16.49
CA ASP A 356 -16.69 12.43 -16.85
C ASP A 356 -16.54 10.95 -16.40
N PRO A 357 -16.40 10.01 -17.34
CA PRO A 357 -16.24 8.59 -17.04
C PRO A 357 -15.06 8.31 -16.10
N LEU A 358 -14.02 9.14 -16.15
CA LEU A 358 -12.87 9.07 -15.25
C LEU A 358 -13.27 9.31 -13.79
N LEU A 359 -14.03 10.39 -13.52
CA LEU A 359 -14.50 10.71 -12.18
C LEU A 359 -15.41 9.63 -11.62
N LYS A 360 -16.28 9.06 -12.47
CA LYS A 360 -17.14 7.94 -12.07
C LYS A 360 -16.33 6.72 -11.65
N SER A 361 -15.26 6.42 -12.37
CA SER A 361 -14.37 5.29 -12.09
C SER A 361 -13.57 5.52 -10.81
N LEU A 362 -12.95 6.69 -10.66
CA LEU A 362 -12.19 7.08 -9.47
C LEU A 362 -13.06 7.10 -8.21
N LYS A 363 -14.30 7.58 -8.31
CA LYS A 363 -15.27 7.55 -7.20
C LYS A 363 -15.62 6.12 -6.80
N ALA A 364 -15.86 5.25 -7.78
CA ALA A 364 -16.16 3.85 -7.53
C ALA A 364 -14.98 3.11 -6.87
N ASP A 365 -13.75 3.34 -7.32
CA ASP A 365 -12.56 2.72 -6.73
C ASP A 365 -12.26 3.25 -5.33
N ARG A 366 -12.44 4.56 -5.09
CA ARG A 366 -12.36 5.16 -3.75
C ARG A 366 -13.38 4.54 -2.79
N ASP A 367 -14.62 4.33 -3.23
CA ASP A 367 -15.67 3.72 -2.42
C ASP A 367 -15.40 2.23 -2.16
N ALA A 368 -14.85 1.51 -3.15
CA ALA A 368 -14.37 0.15 -3.00
C ALA A 368 -13.22 0.06 -1.99
N PHE A 369 -12.26 0.99 -2.06
CA PHE A 369 -11.18 1.13 -1.08
C PHE A 369 -11.73 1.38 0.32
N ALA A 370 -12.66 2.32 0.48
CA ALA A 370 -13.30 2.60 1.77
C ALA A 370 -14.00 1.36 2.35
N LYS A 371 -14.65 0.56 1.48
CA LYS A 371 -15.30 -0.70 1.87
C LYS A 371 -14.27 -1.73 2.32
N ALA A 372 -13.17 -1.88 1.59
CA ALA A 372 -12.07 -2.78 1.93
C ALA A 372 -11.43 -2.43 3.28
N VAL A 373 -11.19 -1.14 3.54
CA VAL A 373 -10.65 -0.66 4.83
C VAL A 373 -11.60 -1.00 5.98
N ARG A 374 -12.91 -0.76 5.81
CA ARG A 374 -13.90 -1.10 6.84
C ARG A 374 -14.05 -2.61 7.06
N ALA A 375 -13.87 -3.40 6.00
CA ALA A 375 -13.86 -4.85 6.08
C ALA A 375 -12.56 -5.43 6.67
N LYS A 376 -11.54 -4.58 6.87
CA LYS A 376 -10.19 -4.97 7.31
C LYS A 376 -9.53 -6.01 6.37
N ASP A 377 -9.91 -5.99 5.09
CA ASP A 377 -9.39 -6.88 4.06
C ASP A 377 -8.20 -6.21 3.36
N TYR A 378 -6.99 -6.47 3.87
CA TYR A 378 -5.77 -5.84 3.36
C TYR A 378 -5.42 -6.20 1.93
N GLY A 379 -5.77 -7.42 1.48
CA GLY A 379 -5.60 -7.81 0.08
C GLY A 379 -6.47 -6.92 -0.81
N GLU A 380 -7.72 -6.70 -0.41
CA GLU A 380 -8.63 -5.80 -1.14
C GLU A 380 -8.27 -4.32 -1.01
N ILE A 381 -7.76 -3.87 0.15
CA ILE A 381 -7.27 -2.49 0.35
C ILE A 381 -6.17 -2.17 -0.67
N GLN A 382 -5.18 -3.05 -0.83
CA GLN A 382 -4.10 -2.87 -1.81
C GLN A 382 -4.64 -2.90 -3.24
N ARG A 383 -5.45 -3.91 -3.59
CA ARG A 383 -6.01 -4.03 -4.94
C ARG A 383 -6.82 -2.80 -5.33
N THR A 384 -7.71 -2.33 -4.45
CA THR A 384 -8.58 -1.18 -4.72
C THR A 384 -7.80 0.14 -4.75
N PHE A 385 -6.78 0.31 -3.89
CA PHE A 385 -5.90 1.47 -3.94
C PHE A 385 -5.05 1.50 -5.23
N ALA A 386 -4.46 0.36 -5.60
CA ALA A 386 -3.70 0.21 -6.85
C ALA A 386 -4.57 0.52 -8.06
N LYS A 387 -5.78 -0.05 -8.12
CA LYS A 387 -6.76 0.22 -9.18
C LYS A 387 -7.16 1.70 -9.25
N TRP A 388 -7.39 2.34 -8.11
CA TRP A 388 -7.66 3.78 -8.06
C TRP A 388 -6.50 4.59 -8.65
N ASN A 389 -5.26 4.25 -8.29
CA ASN A 389 -4.05 4.90 -8.82
C ASN A 389 -3.85 4.62 -10.33
N GLU A 390 -4.11 3.40 -10.79
CA GLU A 390 -4.05 3.01 -12.21
C GLU A 390 -5.06 3.79 -13.08
N ASN A 391 -6.21 4.12 -12.52
CA ASN A 391 -7.25 4.91 -13.16
C ASN A 391 -7.00 6.42 -13.14
N LEU A 392 -5.91 6.91 -12.52
CA LEU A 392 -5.54 8.32 -12.65
C LEU A 392 -5.00 8.64 -14.05
N ASP A 393 -4.99 9.94 -14.40
CA ASP A 393 -4.25 10.42 -15.57
C ASP A 393 -2.77 10.03 -15.47
N ASN A 394 -2.09 9.75 -16.58
CA ASN A 394 -0.69 9.31 -16.58
C ASN A 394 0.25 10.31 -15.87
N LEU A 395 -0.02 11.62 -15.95
CA LEU A 395 0.74 12.64 -15.20
C LEU A 395 0.39 12.63 -13.70
N GLY A 396 -0.81 12.17 -13.38
CA GLY A 396 -1.31 12.04 -12.02
C GLY A 396 -0.87 10.75 -11.33
N LYS A 397 -0.47 9.70 -12.04
CA LYS A 397 0.01 8.45 -11.42
C LYS A 397 1.27 8.69 -10.58
N TRP A 398 1.39 7.98 -9.47
CA TRP A 398 2.65 7.88 -8.72
C TRP A 398 2.94 6.46 -8.30
N ASP A 399 4.21 6.19 -8.08
CA ASP A 399 4.64 5.01 -7.35
C ASP A 399 4.57 5.28 -5.84
N LEU A 400 4.16 4.29 -5.06
CA LEU A 400 4.28 4.34 -3.60
C LEU A 400 5.75 4.45 -3.17
N THR A 401 6.66 3.96 -4.02
CA THR A 401 8.12 3.99 -3.83
C THR A 401 8.79 5.27 -4.36
N GLU A 402 8.12 6.07 -5.20
CA GLU A 402 8.68 7.32 -5.76
C GLU A 402 8.97 8.32 -4.63
N LEU A 403 10.25 8.55 -4.32
CA LEU A 403 10.68 9.60 -3.40
C LEU A 403 10.53 10.98 -4.07
N PHE A 404 9.99 11.96 -3.32
CA PHE A 404 9.89 13.36 -3.77
C PHE A 404 11.15 14.16 -3.45
#